data_AF-A0A2L0N6E1-F1
#
_entry.id   AF-A0A2L0N6E1-F1
#
_cell.length_a   1.000
_cell.length_b   1.000
_cell.length_c   1.000
_cell.angle_alpha   90.00
_cell.angle_beta   90.00
_cell.angle_gamma   90.00
#
_symmetry.space_group_name_H-M   'P 1'
#
loop_
_entity.id
_entity.type
_entity.pdbx_description
1 polymer ?
#
loop_
_entity_poly.entity_id
_entity_poly.type
_entity_poly.pdbx_seq_one_letter_code
_entity_poly.pdbx_strand_id
1 'polypeptide(L)'
;MQDTFHRDGWRAALHGVMAATGIAAHQDREPGAGPQSFGPEREADFTTFLAHDLTTVRRSTFGPGQADALAAGPARVVPAIGAATDPTVYSYRCAEVLAGRLGTDLARLPGGHNGNLTHPRAFAAGLHELLTAALREG
;
A
#
# COMPACT_ATOMS: atom_id res chain seq x y z
N MET A 1 18.55 -3.53 -5.73
CA MET A 1 17.66 -4.14 -4.71
C MET A 1 17.78 -5.66 -4.72
N GLN A 2 17.54 -6.36 -5.82
CA GLN A 2 17.71 -7.83 -5.87
C GLN A 2 19.18 -8.25 -5.73
N ASP A 3 20.11 -7.57 -6.41
CA ASP A 3 21.54 -7.83 -6.22
C ASP A 3 21.98 -7.58 -4.76
N THR A 4 21.47 -6.51 -4.14
CA THR A 4 21.66 -6.21 -2.72
C THR A 4 21.09 -7.30 -1.83
N PHE A 5 19.91 -7.84 -2.16
CA PHE A 5 19.30 -8.94 -1.43
C PHE A 5 20.17 -10.20 -1.49
N HIS A 6 20.66 -10.58 -2.67
CA HIS A 6 21.51 -11.76 -2.83
C HIS A 6 22.87 -11.63 -2.14
N ARG A 7 23.43 -10.41 -2.09
CA ARG A 7 24.75 -10.16 -1.50
C ARG A 7 24.70 -9.88 0.01
N ASP A 8 23.75 -9.06 0.44
CA ASP A 8 23.73 -8.42 1.77
C ASP A 8 22.45 -8.75 2.58
N GLY A 9 21.53 -9.54 2.01
CA GLY A 9 20.31 -9.99 2.68
C GLY A 9 19.14 -8.99 2.64
N TRP A 10 17.99 -9.43 3.16
CA TRP A 10 16.70 -8.74 3.00
C TRP A 10 16.65 -7.38 3.70
N ARG A 11 17.28 -7.22 4.87
CA ARG A 11 17.29 -5.95 5.60
C ARG A 11 18.01 -4.85 4.82
N ALA A 12 19.16 -5.15 4.22
CA ALA A 12 19.88 -4.22 3.37
C ALA A 12 19.06 -3.82 2.13
N ALA A 13 18.40 -4.80 1.49
CA ALA A 13 17.53 -4.54 0.35
C ALA A 13 16.28 -3.72 0.71
N LEU A 14 15.70 -3.91 1.90
CA LEU A 14 14.55 -3.16 2.40
C LEU A 14 14.84 -1.66 2.49
N HIS A 15 16.05 -1.24 2.87
CA HIS A 15 16.43 0.17 2.84
C HIS A 15 16.31 0.78 1.44
N GLY A 16 16.69 0.02 0.40
CA GLY A 16 16.50 0.44 -0.99
C GLY A 16 15.03 0.57 -1.37
N VAL A 17 14.16 -0.34 -0.89
CA VAL A 17 12.71 -0.27 -1.11
C VAL A 17 12.12 0.98 -0.45
N MET A 18 12.47 1.25 0.81
CA MET A 18 12.02 2.45 1.52
C MET A 18 12.46 3.74 0.81
N ALA A 19 13.72 3.80 0.37
CA ALA A 19 14.24 4.95 -0.37
C ALA A 19 13.52 5.16 -1.72
N ALA A 20 13.25 4.07 -2.46
CA ALA A 20 12.56 4.14 -3.75
C ALA A 20 11.08 4.53 -3.63
N THR A 21 10.43 4.18 -2.52
CA THR A 21 9.00 4.43 -2.29
C THR A 21 8.74 5.71 -1.51
N GLY A 22 9.73 6.23 -0.77
CA GLY A 22 9.57 7.36 0.14
C GLY A 22 8.84 7.01 1.43
N ILE A 23 8.60 5.73 1.73
CA ILE A 23 7.87 5.31 2.92
C ILE A 23 8.71 5.63 4.17
N ALA A 24 8.13 6.41 5.08
CA ALA A 24 8.78 6.78 6.33
C ALA A 24 9.02 5.56 7.22
N ALA A 25 10.23 5.45 7.77
CA ALA A 25 10.61 4.39 8.71
C ALA A 25 9.87 4.47 10.05
N HIS A 26 9.54 5.68 10.50
CA HIS A 26 8.76 5.91 11.71
C HIS A 26 7.41 6.55 11.37
N GLN A 27 6.36 6.05 12.01
CA GLN A 27 4.99 6.52 11.84
C GLN A 27 4.29 6.49 13.19
N ASP A 28 3.45 7.50 13.43
CA ASP A 28 2.60 7.56 14.61
C ASP A 28 1.67 6.35 14.69
N ARG A 29 1.30 5.98 15.91
CA ARG A 29 0.47 4.81 16.21
C ARG A 29 -0.68 5.17 17.12
N GLU A 30 -1.81 4.50 16.93
CA GLU A 30 -2.91 4.61 17.87
C GLU A 30 -2.52 3.98 19.23
N PRO A 31 -3.10 4.46 20.35
CA PRO A 31 -2.81 3.91 21.67
C PRO A 31 -3.08 2.41 21.73
N GLY A 32 -2.11 1.66 22.27
CA GLY A 32 -2.19 0.21 22.41
C GLY A 32 -1.80 -0.59 21.16
N ALA A 33 -1.51 0.06 20.03
CA ALA A 33 -0.91 -0.62 18.89
C ALA A 33 0.54 -1.03 19.19
N GLY A 34 0.83 -2.33 19.05
CA GLY A 34 2.17 -2.87 19.25
C GLY A 34 3.16 -2.44 18.14
N PRO A 35 4.46 -2.62 18.37
CA PRO A 35 5.44 -2.45 17.31
C PRO A 35 5.22 -3.49 16.20
N GLN A 36 5.57 -3.13 14.97
CA GLN A 36 5.62 -4.11 13.89
C GLN A 36 6.70 -5.16 14.20
N SER A 37 6.35 -6.44 14.05
CA SER A 37 7.31 -7.53 14.20
C SER A 37 8.31 -7.52 13.03
N PHE A 38 9.59 -7.62 13.35
CA PHE A 38 10.69 -7.91 12.41
C PHE A 38 11.23 -9.34 12.62
N GLY A 39 10.32 -10.25 12.94
CA GLY A 39 10.59 -11.68 13.17
C GLY A 39 10.65 -12.52 11.88
N PRO A 40 10.69 -13.86 12.02
CA PRO A 40 10.91 -14.79 10.91
C PRO A 40 9.88 -14.69 9.77
N GLU A 41 8.61 -14.42 10.10
CA GLU A 41 7.54 -14.25 9.10
C GLU A 41 7.81 -13.04 8.19
N ARG A 42 8.21 -11.91 8.78
CA ARG A 42 8.56 -10.70 8.04
C ARG A 42 9.74 -10.92 7.10
N GLU A 43 10.72 -11.71 7.56
CA GLU A 43 11.86 -12.12 6.74
C GLU A 43 11.44 -13.02 5.57
N ALA A 44 10.54 -13.98 5.81
CA ALA A 44 10.01 -14.85 4.76
C ALA A 44 9.23 -14.06 3.70
N ASP A 45 8.38 -13.12 4.14
CA ASP A 45 7.62 -12.24 3.25
C ASP A 45 8.53 -11.36 2.39
N PHE A 46 9.51 -10.68 3.00
CA PHE A 46 10.44 -9.84 2.24
C PHE A 46 11.35 -10.66 1.33
N THR A 47 11.76 -11.85 1.75
CA THR A 47 12.54 -12.76 0.91
C THR A 47 11.74 -13.13 -0.35
N THR A 48 10.48 -13.50 -0.18
CA THR A 48 9.57 -13.82 -1.30
C THR A 48 9.39 -12.61 -2.21
N PHE A 49 9.06 -11.46 -1.64
CA PHE A 49 8.87 -10.23 -2.39
C PHE A 49 10.13 -9.83 -3.19
N LEU A 50 11.31 -9.86 -2.56
CA LEU A 50 12.57 -9.47 -3.20
C LEU A 50 13.01 -10.47 -4.27
N ALA A 51 12.83 -11.77 -4.02
CA ALA A 51 13.23 -12.82 -4.96
C ALA A 51 12.30 -12.89 -6.17
N HIS A 52 10.99 -12.71 -5.97
CA HIS A 52 9.98 -13.04 -6.98
C HIS A 52 9.14 -11.83 -7.39
N ASP A 53 8.48 -11.18 -6.44
CA ASP A 53 7.43 -10.22 -6.76
C ASP A 53 7.97 -8.90 -7.30
N LEU A 54 9.11 -8.43 -6.79
CA LEU A 54 9.71 -7.16 -7.20
C LEU A 54 9.98 -7.13 -8.72
N THR A 55 10.38 -8.26 -9.28
CA THR A 55 10.57 -8.42 -10.72
C THR A 55 9.26 -8.23 -11.48
N THR A 56 8.18 -8.85 -11.00
CA THR A 56 6.84 -8.76 -11.60
C THR A 56 6.31 -7.33 -11.50
N VAL A 57 6.42 -6.70 -10.33
CA VAL A 57 6.01 -5.30 -10.10
C VAL A 57 6.76 -4.37 -11.06
N ARG A 58 8.08 -4.53 -11.21
CA ARG A 58 8.89 -3.70 -12.11
C ARG A 58 8.58 -3.91 -13.59
N ARG A 59 8.09 -5.09 -13.97
CA ARG A 59 7.71 -5.43 -15.34
C ARG A 59 6.22 -5.25 -15.62
N SER A 60 5.46 -4.77 -14.63
CA SER A 60 4.03 -4.53 -14.80
C SER A 60 3.79 -3.55 -15.94
N THR A 61 2.93 -3.94 -16.87
CA THR A 61 2.46 -3.09 -17.97
C THR A 61 1.11 -2.45 -17.65
N PHE A 62 0.72 -2.44 -16.37
CA PHE A 62 -0.51 -1.80 -15.94
C PHE A 62 -0.48 -0.32 -16.31
N GLY A 63 -1.41 0.07 -17.19
CA GLY A 63 -1.49 1.40 -17.75
C GLY A 63 -2.94 1.86 -17.94
N PRO A 64 -3.15 2.94 -18.71
CA PRO A 64 -4.47 3.54 -18.89
C PRO A 64 -5.54 2.54 -19.36
N GLY A 65 -5.23 1.69 -20.35
CA GLY A 65 -6.22 0.74 -20.88
C GLY A 65 -6.70 -0.28 -19.84
N GLN A 66 -5.84 -0.76 -18.94
CA GLN A 66 -6.25 -1.64 -17.85
C GLN A 66 -7.07 -0.89 -16.78
N ALA A 67 -6.76 0.38 -16.52
CA ALA A 67 -7.57 1.21 -15.63
C ALA A 67 -8.97 1.47 -16.22
N ASP A 68 -9.06 1.75 -17.52
CA ASP A 68 -10.34 1.95 -18.23
C ASP A 68 -11.18 0.67 -18.22
N ALA A 69 -10.53 -0.50 -18.42
CA ALA A 69 -11.20 -1.79 -18.31
C ALA A 69 -11.72 -2.08 -16.89
N LEU A 70 -11.00 -1.65 -15.85
CA LEU A 70 -11.47 -1.73 -14.47
C LEU A 70 -12.68 -0.81 -14.24
N ALA A 71 -12.65 0.42 -14.75
CA ALA A 71 -13.75 1.38 -14.63
C ALA A 71 -15.04 0.88 -15.31
N ALA A 72 -14.91 0.19 -16.46
CA ALA A 72 -16.03 -0.40 -17.18
C ALA A 72 -16.48 -1.77 -16.62
N GLY A 73 -15.71 -2.35 -15.70
CA GLY A 73 -15.98 -3.66 -15.13
C GLY A 73 -17.11 -3.64 -14.09
N PRO A 74 -17.63 -4.81 -13.70
CA PRO A 74 -18.69 -4.91 -12.70
C PRO A 74 -18.20 -4.71 -11.26
N ALA A 75 -16.87 -4.67 -11.04
CA ALA A 75 -16.28 -4.52 -9.72
C ALA A 75 -16.13 -3.04 -9.36
N ARG A 76 -16.70 -2.62 -8.22
CA ARG A 76 -16.43 -1.29 -7.66
C ARG A 76 -15.01 -1.25 -7.10
N VAL A 77 -14.16 -0.42 -7.68
CA VAL A 77 -12.80 -0.19 -7.20
C VAL A 77 -12.75 1.16 -6.47
N VAL A 78 -12.36 1.12 -5.19
CA VAL A 78 -12.18 2.32 -4.35
C VAL A 78 -10.69 2.46 -4.03
N PRO A 79 -9.97 3.35 -4.74
CA PRO A 79 -8.61 3.70 -4.35
C PRO A 79 -8.61 4.33 -2.97
N ALA A 80 -7.73 3.86 -2.10
CA ALA A 80 -7.61 4.35 -0.73
C ALA A 80 -6.14 4.62 -0.38
N ILE A 81 -5.92 5.61 0.48
CA ILE A 81 -4.61 5.95 1.02
C ILE A 81 -4.69 6.22 2.51
N GLY A 82 -3.60 6.01 3.25
CA GLY A 82 -3.51 6.47 4.63
C GLY A 82 -3.56 8.00 4.68
N ALA A 83 -4.44 8.57 5.49
CA ALA A 83 -4.68 10.00 5.64
C ALA A 83 -3.41 10.81 6.00
N ALA A 84 -2.48 10.19 6.74
CA ALA A 84 -1.20 10.78 7.12
C ALA A 84 -0.04 10.40 6.18
N THR A 85 -0.34 9.86 4.99
CA THR A 85 0.70 9.55 3.99
C THR A 85 1.12 10.83 3.29
N ASP A 86 2.42 11.12 3.28
CA ASP A 86 2.96 12.29 2.58
C ASP A 86 2.69 12.18 1.06
N PRO A 87 2.23 13.26 0.38
CA PRO A 87 1.95 13.24 -1.06
C PRO A 87 3.14 12.93 -1.98
N THR A 88 4.36 13.02 -1.47
CA THR A 88 5.58 12.64 -2.20
C THR A 88 5.82 11.14 -2.23
N VAL A 89 5.18 10.37 -1.32
CA VAL A 89 5.28 8.91 -1.27
C VAL A 89 4.74 8.31 -2.55
N TYR A 90 5.47 7.38 -3.13
CA TYR A 90 5.15 6.78 -4.43
C TYR A 90 3.72 6.20 -4.47
N SER A 91 3.31 5.49 -3.41
CA SER A 91 1.97 4.91 -3.33
C SER A 91 0.84 5.94 -3.27
N TYR A 92 1.09 7.14 -2.71
CA TYR A 92 0.10 8.22 -2.72
C TYR A 92 -0.22 8.62 -4.18
N ARG A 93 0.83 8.89 -4.96
CA ARG A 93 0.70 9.31 -6.35
C ARG A 93 0.03 8.23 -7.20
N CYS A 94 0.36 6.97 -6.98
CA CYS A 94 -0.30 5.86 -7.66
C CYS A 94 -1.81 5.82 -7.36
N ALA A 95 -2.19 5.98 -6.09
CA ALA A 95 -3.60 5.96 -5.68
C ALA A 95 -4.37 7.16 -6.25
N GLU A 96 -3.78 8.35 -6.26
CA GLU A 96 -4.36 9.56 -6.84
C GLU A 96 -4.57 9.44 -8.36
N VAL A 97 -3.55 8.93 -9.09
CA VAL A 97 -3.67 8.68 -10.53
C VAL A 97 -4.75 7.64 -10.83
N LEU A 98 -4.84 6.57 -10.03
CA LEU A 98 -5.87 5.55 -10.20
C LEU A 98 -7.26 6.13 -9.94
N ALA A 99 -7.45 6.89 -8.87
CA ALA A 99 -8.72 7.56 -8.55
C ALA A 99 -9.17 8.48 -9.69
N GLY A 100 -8.26 9.33 -10.21
CA GLY A 100 -8.55 10.20 -11.34
C GLY A 100 -8.92 9.44 -12.63
N ARG A 101 -8.32 8.27 -12.87
CA ARG A 101 -8.66 7.42 -14.03
C ARG A 101 -10.00 6.72 -13.87
N LEU A 102 -10.33 6.28 -12.67
CA LEU A 102 -11.61 5.64 -12.37
C LEU A 102 -12.75 6.66 -12.23
N GLY A 103 -12.45 7.96 -12.15
CA GLY A 103 -13.44 9.01 -11.87
C GLY A 103 -14.03 8.90 -10.46
N THR A 104 -13.27 8.34 -9.52
CA THR A 104 -13.70 8.14 -8.12
C THR A 104 -12.90 9.02 -7.18
N ASP A 105 -13.48 9.31 -6.01
CA ASP A 105 -12.75 9.97 -4.95
C ASP A 105 -11.70 9.05 -4.33
N LEU A 106 -10.56 9.64 -3.97
CA LEU A 106 -9.51 8.94 -3.22
C LEU A 106 -9.92 8.83 -1.75
N ALA A 107 -10.30 7.62 -1.32
CA ALA A 107 -10.67 7.38 0.07
C ALA A 107 -9.46 7.54 1.01
N ARG A 108 -9.71 8.05 2.21
CA ARG A 108 -8.68 8.25 3.23
C ARG A 108 -8.96 7.35 4.44
N LEU A 109 -8.01 6.48 4.75
CA LEU A 109 -8.05 5.60 5.92
C LEU A 109 -7.12 6.10 7.02
N PRO A 110 -7.40 5.83 8.30
CA PRO A 110 -6.53 6.26 9.41
C PRO A 110 -5.08 5.78 9.28
N GLY A 111 -4.15 6.62 9.74
CA GLY A 111 -2.70 6.38 9.67
C GLY A 111 -2.05 6.77 8.34
N GLY A 112 -0.76 6.44 8.19
CA GLY A 112 -0.02 6.64 6.93
C GLY A 112 0.00 5.40 6.06
N HIS A 113 1.07 5.18 5.29
CA HIS A 113 1.20 4.01 4.40
C HIS A 113 0.90 2.66 5.10
N ASN A 114 1.40 2.47 6.33
CA ASN A 114 1.12 1.27 7.13
C ASN A 114 -0.03 1.47 8.14
N GLY A 115 -1.07 2.24 7.78
CA GLY A 115 -2.17 2.58 8.67
C GLY A 115 -2.89 1.36 9.27
N ASN A 116 -3.00 0.27 8.52
CA ASN A 116 -3.54 -1.00 9.02
C ASN A 116 -2.74 -1.61 10.18
N LEU A 117 -1.44 -1.30 10.26
CA LEU A 117 -0.53 -1.78 11.31
C LEU A 117 -0.39 -0.77 12.44
N THR A 118 -0.40 0.53 12.12
CA THR A 118 -0.21 1.59 13.13
C THR A 118 -1.49 2.03 13.80
N HIS A 119 -2.63 1.92 13.11
CA HIS A 119 -3.96 2.31 13.57
C HIS A 119 -4.97 1.17 13.34
N PRO A 120 -4.72 -0.07 13.81
CA PRO A 120 -5.51 -1.23 13.41
C PRO A 120 -7.00 -1.09 13.72
N ARG A 121 -7.40 -0.52 14.87
CA ARG A 121 -8.82 -0.36 15.21
C ARG A 121 -9.47 0.73 14.36
N ALA A 122 -8.84 1.90 14.28
CA ALA A 122 -9.39 2.99 13.48
C ALA A 122 -9.43 2.63 11.99
N PHE A 123 -8.39 1.97 11.48
CA PHE A 123 -8.34 1.47 10.10
C PHE A 123 -9.44 0.46 9.81
N ALA A 124 -9.68 -0.51 10.71
CA ALA A 124 -10.76 -1.48 10.55
C ALA A 124 -12.14 -0.82 10.56
N ALA A 125 -12.36 0.18 11.43
CA ALA A 125 -13.61 0.94 11.46
C ALA A 125 -13.83 1.70 10.14
N GLY A 126 -12.83 2.46 9.66
CA GLY A 126 -12.93 3.18 8.40
C GLY A 126 -13.09 2.26 7.19
N LEU A 127 -12.44 1.10 7.19
CA LEU A 127 -12.64 0.09 6.15
C LEU A 127 -14.06 -0.47 6.18
N HIS A 128 -14.60 -0.77 7.36
CA HIS A 128 -15.98 -1.23 7.51
C HIS A 128 -16.99 -0.19 7.01
N GLU A 129 -16.78 1.09 7.33
CA GLU A 129 -17.61 2.20 6.82
C GLU A 129 -17.54 2.29 5.29
N LEU A 130 -16.35 2.25 4.68
CA LEU A 130 -16.20 2.29 3.23
C LEU A 130 -16.93 1.13 2.52
N LEU A 131 -16.81 -0.08 3.08
CA LEU A 131 -17.43 -1.28 2.52
C LEU A 131 -18.96 -1.28 2.72
N THR A 132 -19.46 -0.75 3.82
CA THR A 132 -20.91 -0.74 4.11
C THR A 132 -21.64 0.45 3.49
N ALA A 133 -21.00 1.60 3.34
CA ALA A 133 -21.52 2.72 2.55
C ALA A 133 -21.72 2.30 1.09
N ALA A 134 -20.78 1.50 0.54
CA ALA A 134 -20.88 0.93 -0.80
C ALA A 134 -22.16 0.11 -1.02
N LEU A 135 -22.59 -0.63 0.00
CA LEU A 135 -23.76 -1.51 -0.07
C LEU A 135 -25.09 -0.76 0.03
N ARG A 136 -25.06 0.54 0.38
CA ARG A 136 -26.26 1.38 0.49
C ARG A 136 -26.56 2.19 -0.77
N GLU A 137 -25.59 2.27 -1.70
CA GLU A 137 -25.68 3.03 -2.95
C GLU A 137 -25.99 2.15 -4.19
N GLY A 138 -26.07 0.82 -4.02
CA GLY A 138 -26.43 -0.13 -5.08
C GLY A 138 -27.79 -0.76 -4.86
#